data_AF-A0AAQ3KK70-F1
#
_entry.id   AF-A0AAQ3KK70-F1
#
_cell.length_a   1.000
_cell.length_b   1.000
_cell.length_c   1.000
_cell.angle_alpha   90.00
_cell.angle_beta   90.00
_cell.angle_gamma   90.00
#
_symmetry.space_group_name_H-M   'P 1'
#
loop_
_entity.id
_entity.type
_entity.pdbx_description
1 polymer ?
#
loop_
_entity_poly.entity_id
_entity_poly.type
_entity_poly.pdbx_seq_one_letter_code
_entity_poly.pdbx_strand_id
1 'polypeptide(L)'
;MNPSSLRAEAEEKCRLTEEIERLLGYTFQDPSLLTEALTHGSCDRRPSYKRLEFVGDAALGLAVTKFLYCTDPNLDSGLLSALRSANVSNEKLARAAIHHNLYRFLRRNCAALDRVVLAASSSKVSNFTESVTTKGEENAGELSYGGGILNACKVLADIVESMAGAVYIDCNFDLEVVWETFRKILEPIINSDNMFEHPVSVLQKLCQKKHGGKIPEYEYFWESSYWMAKAMVDGEVVGTGSSGTKPAARLNAARNALRKLCDMEADVASTAEDDGEAKHKLYMLCDKNVWDKPIFKIEKEEGPAHRREFTSSVHIKTKDVIISACGEPKLRKKEAENSAAFIMLSTELSGF
;
A
#
# COMPACT_ATOMS: atom_id res chain seq x y z
N MET A 1 1.95 -10.06 47.52
CA MET A 1 1.52 -10.80 46.30
C MET A 1 1.44 -12.27 46.67
N ASN A 2 0.36 -12.95 46.26
CA ASN A 2 0.08 -14.35 46.61
C ASN A 2 0.94 -15.28 45.71
N PRO A 3 1.60 -16.34 46.20
CA PRO A 3 2.46 -17.20 45.36
C PRO A 3 1.75 -17.83 44.15
N SER A 4 0.43 -18.01 44.24
CA SER A 4 -0.41 -18.48 43.13
C SER A 4 -0.56 -17.45 42.00
N SER A 5 -0.57 -16.14 42.31
CA SER A 5 -0.68 -15.09 41.29
C SER A 5 0.62 -14.92 40.51
N LEU A 6 1.77 -15.03 41.19
CA LEU A 6 3.10 -14.96 40.56
C LEU A 6 3.33 -16.12 39.58
N ARG A 7 2.81 -17.30 39.90
CA ARG A 7 2.91 -18.48 39.03
C ARG A 7 2.03 -18.36 37.79
N ALA A 8 0.80 -17.86 37.95
CA ALA A 8 -0.10 -17.62 36.82
C ALA A 8 0.43 -16.55 35.85
N GLU A 9 0.99 -15.44 36.37
CA GLU A 9 1.64 -14.40 35.56
C GLU A 9 2.86 -14.93 34.78
N ALA A 10 3.63 -15.83 35.39
CA ALA A 10 4.77 -16.47 34.72
C ALA A 10 4.33 -17.42 33.60
N GLU A 11 3.28 -18.21 33.83
CA GLU A 11 2.71 -19.13 32.83
C GLU A 11 2.06 -18.40 31.65
N GLU A 12 1.39 -17.27 31.90
CA GLU A 12 0.90 -16.39 30.83
C GLU A 12 2.05 -15.76 30.04
N LYS A 13 3.08 -15.27 30.73
CA LYS A 13 4.28 -14.72 30.08
C LYS A 13 4.93 -15.74 29.13
N CYS A 14 5.16 -16.97 29.57
CA CYS A 14 5.78 -18.01 28.74
C CYS A 14 4.95 -18.30 27.48
N ARG A 15 3.62 -18.41 27.61
CA ARG A 15 2.73 -18.66 26.46
C ARG A 15 2.78 -17.54 25.42
N LEU A 16 2.82 -16.29 25.84
CA LEU A 16 2.92 -15.14 24.93
C LEU A 16 4.27 -15.10 24.21
N THR A 17 5.36 -15.42 24.91
CA THR A 17 6.69 -15.57 24.31
C THR A 17 6.67 -16.63 23.20
N GLU A 18 6.17 -17.83 23.49
CA GLU A 18 6.08 -18.94 22.52
C GLU A 18 5.20 -18.62 21.30
N GLU A 19 4.16 -17.81 21.47
CA GLU A 19 3.33 -17.35 20.36
C GLU A 19 4.10 -16.40 19.43
N ILE A 20 4.85 -15.45 19.98
CA ILE A 20 5.69 -14.54 19.20
C ILE A 20 6.84 -15.29 18.52
N GLU A 21 7.52 -16.20 19.22
CA GLU A 21 8.60 -16.99 18.64
C GLU A 21 8.12 -17.85 17.46
N ARG A 22 6.92 -18.43 17.56
CA ARG A 22 6.28 -19.14 16.45
C ARG A 22 5.88 -18.22 15.30
N LEU A 23 5.38 -17.03 15.60
CA LEU A 23 5.03 -16.03 14.59
C LEU A 23 6.27 -15.59 13.80
N LEU A 24 7.37 -15.36 14.50
CA LEU A 24 8.66 -14.95 13.94
C LEU A 24 9.37 -16.13 13.25
N GLY A 25 9.17 -17.35 13.72
CA GLY A 25 10.01 -18.49 13.38
C GLY A 25 11.43 -18.35 13.95
N TYR A 26 11.56 -17.64 15.08
CA TYR A 26 12.83 -17.32 15.74
C TYR A 26 12.71 -17.62 17.24
N THR A 27 13.70 -18.32 17.80
CA THR A 27 13.77 -18.60 19.25
C THR A 27 14.85 -17.73 19.87
N PHE A 28 14.48 -16.96 20.90
CA PHE A 28 15.40 -16.02 21.54
C PHE A 28 16.40 -16.75 22.44
N GLN A 29 17.69 -16.41 22.30
CA GLN A 29 18.72 -16.83 23.25
C GLN A 29 18.58 -16.09 24.57
N ASP A 30 18.25 -14.80 24.51
CA ASP A 30 17.90 -13.96 25.65
C ASP A 30 16.41 -13.52 25.59
N PRO A 31 15.49 -14.24 26.27
CA PRO A 31 14.08 -13.88 26.36
C PRO A 31 13.81 -12.51 27.04
N SER A 32 14.82 -11.92 27.69
CA SER A 32 14.70 -10.60 28.29
C SER A 32 14.59 -9.52 27.21
N LEU A 33 15.24 -9.69 26.05
CA LEU A 33 15.16 -8.77 24.91
C LEU A 33 13.75 -8.69 24.35
N LEU A 34 13.08 -9.83 24.16
CA LEU A 34 11.68 -9.85 23.75
C LEU A 34 10.76 -9.21 24.80
N THR A 35 11.06 -9.44 26.09
CA THR A 35 10.30 -8.80 27.17
C THR A 35 10.45 -7.26 27.13
N GLU A 36 11.66 -6.75 26.87
CA GLU A 36 11.93 -5.31 26.74
C GLU A 36 11.26 -4.74 25.48
N ALA A 37 11.35 -5.43 24.33
CA ALA A 37 10.71 -5.03 23.07
C ALA A 37 9.20 -4.87 23.18
N LEU A 38 8.57 -5.69 24.03
CA LEU A 38 7.12 -5.66 24.28
C LEU A 38 6.75 -4.87 25.54
N THR A 39 7.58 -3.95 26.02
CA THR A 39 7.28 -3.11 27.19
C THR A 39 7.20 -1.63 26.81
N HIS A 40 5.99 -1.05 26.87
CA HIS A 40 5.76 0.38 26.64
C HIS A 40 6.31 1.23 27.80
N GLY A 41 6.73 2.46 27.50
CA GLY A 41 7.30 3.40 28.49
C GLY A 41 6.33 3.83 29.61
N SER A 42 5.04 3.50 29.51
CA SER A 42 4.07 3.73 30.60
C SER A 42 4.15 2.69 31.72
N CYS A 43 4.88 1.60 31.52
CA CYS A 43 5.15 0.63 32.57
C CYS A 43 6.32 1.14 33.42
N ASP A 44 6.00 1.83 34.51
CA ASP A 44 7.01 2.28 35.48
C ASP A 44 7.89 1.11 35.96
N ARG A 45 9.20 1.37 36.07
CA ARG A 45 10.25 0.47 36.63
C ARG A 45 10.84 -0.60 35.69
N ARG A 46 10.62 -0.55 34.37
CA ARG A 46 11.28 -1.45 33.41
C ARG A 46 11.94 -0.68 32.26
N PRO A 47 13.02 -1.21 31.66
CA PRO A 47 13.51 -0.68 30.40
C PRO A 47 12.38 -0.79 29.37
N SER A 48 12.13 0.32 28.69
CA SER A 48 11.11 0.40 27.64
C SER A 48 11.71 -0.02 26.31
N TYR A 49 10.84 -0.39 25.37
CA TYR A 49 11.22 -0.80 24.02
C TYR A 49 12.01 0.26 23.22
N LYS A 50 12.10 1.51 23.70
CA LYS A 50 12.66 2.67 22.98
C LYS A 50 14.10 2.50 22.50
N ARG A 51 14.94 1.79 23.26
CA ARG A 51 16.33 1.52 22.83
C ARG A 51 16.38 0.49 21.71
N LEU A 52 15.50 -0.51 21.78
CA LEU A 52 15.37 -1.55 20.77
C LEU A 52 14.71 -1.02 19.50
N GLU A 53 13.71 -0.13 19.62
CA GLU A 53 13.12 0.63 18.50
C GLU A 53 14.22 1.34 17.70
N PHE A 54 15.07 2.12 18.38
CA PHE A 54 16.15 2.85 17.74
C PHE A 54 17.10 1.95 16.94
N VAL A 55 17.46 0.79 17.48
CA VAL A 55 18.31 -0.19 16.80
C VAL A 55 17.57 -0.86 15.64
N GLY A 56 16.30 -1.20 15.87
CA GLY A 56 15.46 -1.93 14.93
C GLY A 56 15.05 -1.13 13.71
N ASP A 57 14.80 0.18 13.84
CA ASP A 57 14.55 1.07 12.70
C ASP A 57 15.72 1.03 11.71
N ALA A 58 16.95 1.18 12.22
CA ALA A 58 18.15 1.10 11.41
C ALA A 58 18.34 -0.31 10.80
N ALA A 59 18.13 -1.37 11.58
CA ALA A 59 18.31 -2.75 11.15
C ALA A 59 17.30 -3.15 10.06
N LEU A 60 16.00 -2.90 10.27
CA LEU A 60 14.95 -3.16 9.28
C LEU A 60 15.14 -2.33 8.03
N GLY A 61 15.46 -1.04 8.18
CA GLY A 61 15.74 -0.15 7.08
C GLY A 61 16.87 -0.68 6.20
N LEU A 62 17.95 -1.18 6.81
CA LEU A 62 19.09 -1.74 6.10
C LEU A 62 18.79 -3.12 5.50
N ALA A 63 18.07 -3.99 6.21
CA ALA A 63 17.66 -5.31 5.72
C ALA A 63 16.79 -5.19 4.46
N VAL A 64 15.78 -4.32 4.47
CA VAL A 64 14.95 -4.03 3.30
C VAL A 64 15.77 -3.40 2.18
N THR A 65 16.65 -2.44 2.49
CA THR A 65 17.52 -1.83 1.48
C THR A 65 18.40 -2.87 0.79
N LYS A 66 19.00 -3.78 1.55
CA LYS A 66 19.81 -4.89 1.04
C LYS A 66 18.98 -5.78 0.12
N PHE A 67 17.78 -6.18 0.57
CA PHE A 67 16.88 -7.00 -0.25
C PHE A 67 16.53 -6.32 -1.58
N LEU A 68 16.13 -5.06 -1.55
CA LEU A 68 15.76 -4.30 -2.76
C LEU A 68 16.96 -4.15 -3.71
N TYR A 69 18.13 -3.82 -3.18
CA TYR A 69 19.36 -3.67 -3.95
C TYR A 69 19.80 -4.97 -4.63
N CYS A 70 19.66 -6.11 -3.94
CA CYS A 70 20.01 -7.42 -4.50
C CYS A 70 18.96 -7.99 -5.45
N THR A 71 17.70 -7.56 -5.36
CA THR A 71 16.60 -8.11 -6.16
C THR A 71 16.57 -7.54 -7.57
N ASP A 72 16.83 -6.24 -7.75
CA ASP A 72 16.84 -5.61 -9.06
C ASP A 72 18.05 -4.66 -9.21
N PRO A 73 19.14 -5.13 -9.85
CA PRO A 73 20.35 -4.35 -10.06
C PRO A 73 20.20 -3.11 -10.94
N ASN A 74 19.06 -2.96 -11.66
CA ASN A 74 18.87 -1.88 -12.62
C ASN A 74 18.12 -0.67 -12.05
N LEU A 75 17.68 -0.74 -10.78
CA LEU A 75 16.95 0.35 -10.14
C LEU A 75 17.86 1.54 -9.84
N ASP A 76 17.39 2.75 -10.16
CA ASP A 76 18.08 3.97 -9.78
C ASP A 76 17.93 4.28 -8.28
N SER A 77 18.82 5.12 -7.75
CA SER A 77 18.84 5.47 -6.32
C SER A 77 17.55 6.13 -5.82
N GLY A 78 16.85 6.89 -6.68
CA GLY A 78 15.58 7.53 -6.34
C GLY A 78 14.46 6.50 -6.19
N LEU A 79 14.39 5.54 -7.10
CA LEU A 79 13.41 4.46 -7.06
C LEU A 79 13.67 3.49 -5.88
N LEU A 80 14.94 3.17 -5.60
CA LEU A 80 15.33 2.42 -4.40
C LEU A 80 14.91 3.13 -3.11
N SER A 81 15.09 4.45 -3.04
CA SER A 81 14.63 5.24 -1.88
C SER A 81 13.11 5.20 -1.74
N ALA A 82 12.36 5.30 -2.85
CA ALA A 82 10.91 5.22 -2.84
C ALA A 82 10.42 3.83 -2.38
N LEU A 83 11.02 2.76 -2.91
CA LEU A 83 10.72 1.38 -2.51
C LEU A 83 11.05 1.15 -1.03
N ARG A 84 12.18 1.67 -0.54
CA ARG A 84 12.54 1.60 0.87
C ARG A 84 11.46 2.27 1.73
N SER A 85 11.07 3.51 1.42
CA SER A 85 10.04 4.22 2.18
C SER A 85 8.66 3.55 2.10
N ALA A 86 8.34 2.89 0.99
CA ALA A 86 7.09 2.14 0.85
C ALA A 86 7.04 0.89 1.74
N ASN A 87 8.19 0.24 1.96
CA ASN A 87 8.30 -0.98 2.75
C ASN A 87 8.63 -0.75 4.22
N VAL A 88 9.32 0.35 4.54
CA VAL A 88 9.73 0.73 5.90
C VAL A 88 9.26 2.15 6.16
N SER A 89 8.03 2.25 6.65
CA SER A 89 7.42 3.49 7.14
C SER A 89 6.52 3.18 8.31
N ASN A 90 6.31 4.15 9.20
CA ASN A 90 5.43 3.98 10.36
C ASN A 90 4.05 3.46 9.98
N GLU A 91 3.52 3.88 8.83
CA GLU A 91 2.23 3.39 8.35
C GLU A 91 2.28 1.91 7.96
N LYS A 92 3.27 1.50 7.15
CA LYS A 92 3.43 0.11 6.71
C LYS A 92 3.67 -0.82 7.90
N LEU A 93 4.52 -0.42 8.84
CA LEU A 93 4.82 -1.17 10.04
C LEU A 93 3.61 -1.25 10.99
N ALA A 94 2.87 -0.15 11.16
CA ALA A 94 1.65 -0.18 11.97
C ALA A 94 0.58 -1.11 11.39
N ARG A 95 0.41 -1.13 10.07
CA ARG A 95 -0.49 -2.07 9.38
C ARG A 95 -0.07 -3.52 9.62
N ALA A 96 1.23 -3.82 9.52
CA ALA A 96 1.76 -5.14 9.84
C ALA A 96 1.48 -5.53 11.29
N ALA A 97 1.70 -4.62 12.23
CA ALA A 97 1.41 -4.85 13.65
C ALA A 97 -0.07 -5.17 13.92
N ILE A 98 -0.99 -4.47 13.23
CA ILE A 98 -2.43 -4.74 13.34
C ILE A 98 -2.77 -6.09 12.71
N HIS A 99 -2.25 -6.37 11.50
CA HIS A 99 -2.52 -7.60 10.76
C HIS A 99 -2.14 -8.85 11.56
N HIS A 100 -0.99 -8.81 12.23
CA HIS A 100 -0.52 -9.90 13.10
C HIS A 100 -1.03 -9.78 14.55
N ASN A 101 -1.85 -8.77 14.84
CA ASN A 101 -2.40 -8.48 16.16
C ASN A 101 -1.32 -8.42 17.25
N LEU A 102 -0.19 -7.75 16.92
CA LEU A 102 0.98 -7.61 17.78
C LEU A 102 0.70 -6.74 19.00
N TYR A 103 -0.25 -5.80 18.88
CA TYR A 103 -0.63 -4.92 19.98
C TYR A 103 -1.06 -5.72 21.22
N ARG A 104 -1.67 -6.91 21.09
CA ARG A 104 -2.09 -7.72 22.25
C ARG A 104 -0.92 -8.09 23.18
N PHE A 105 0.30 -8.22 22.64
CA PHE A 105 1.47 -8.66 23.39
C PHE A 105 2.19 -7.53 24.10
N LEU A 106 1.92 -6.27 23.71
CA LEU A 106 2.56 -5.11 24.30
C LEU A 106 2.02 -4.87 25.73
N ARG A 107 2.95 -4.90 26.69
CA ARG A 107 2.73 -4.55 28.09
C ARG A 107 2.66 -3.04 28.21
N ARG A 108 1.57 -2.56 28.78
CA ARG A 108 1.27 -1.13 28.89
C ARG A 108 0.38 -0.87 30.10
N ASN A 109 0.49 0.33 30.63
CA ASN A 109 -0.44 0.88 31.60
C ASN A 109 -1.02 2.20 31.06
N CYS A 110 -1.77 2.13 29.95
CA CYS A 110 -2.33 3.32 29.30
C CYS A 110 -3.68 3.01 28.62
N ALA A 111 -4.78 3.18 29.37
CA ALA A 111 -6.12 2.94 28.87
C ALA A 111 -6.53 3.85 27.69
N ALA A 112 -5.90 5.03 27.55
CA ALA A 112 -6.13 5.92 26.42
C ALA A 112 -5.61 5.31 25.11
N LEU A 113 -4.44 4.66 25.14
CA LEU A 113 -3.86 3.99 23.98
C LEU A 113 -4.72 2.79 23.55
N ASP A 114 -5.22 2.02 24.53
CA ASP A 114 -6.10 0.88 24.28
C ASP A 114 -7.35 1.28 23.51
N ARG A 115 -8.00 2.38 23.89
CA ARG A 115 -9.18 2.88 23.17
C ARG A 115 -8.88 3.22 21.72
N VAL A 116 -7.75 3.90 21.47
CA VAL A 116 -7.39 4.33 20.11
C VAL A 116 -7.03 3.14 19.24
N VAL A 117 -6.24 2.19 19.76
CA VAL A 117 -5.81 1.02 18.98
C VAL A 117 -6.96 0.05 18.74
N LEU A 118 -7.87 -0.14 19.71
CA LEU A 118 -9.06 -0.97 19.52
C LEU A 118 -10.01 -0.34 18.47
N ALA A 119 -10.18 0.98 18.49
CA ALA A 119 -10.96 1.68 17.47
C ALA A 119 -10.33 1.57 16.07
N ALA A 120 -8.99 1.67 15.99
CA ALA A 120 -8.24 1.48 14.75
C ALA A 120 -8.30 0.04 14.23
N SER A 121 -8.29 -0.96 15.12
CA SER A 121 -8.35 -2.38 14.75
C SER A 121 -9.76 -2.84 14.35
N SER A 122 -10.80 -2.21 14.87
CA SER A 122 -12.21 -2.53 14.56
C SER A 122 -12.71 -1.88 13.26
N SER A 123 -12.11 -0.77 12.88
CA SER A 123 -12.35 -0.14 11.58
C SER A 123 -11.60 -0.95 10.54
N LYS A 124 -12.31 -1.75 9.71
CA LYS A 124 -11.73 -2.52 8.59
C LYS A 124 -10.55 -1.77 7.99
N VAL A 125 -9.39 -2.44 7.90
CA VAL A 125 -8.02 -1.98 7.53
C VAL A 125 -7.96 -0.89 6.44
N SER A 126 -8.99 -0.78 5.59
CA SER A 126 -9.16 0.26 4.58
C SER A 126 -9.22 1.71 5.10
N ASN A 127 -9.71 1.97 6.33
CA ASN A 127 -9.95 3.34 6.82
C ASN A 127 -8.81 3.92 7.69
N PHE A 128 -7.72 3.17 7.92
CA PHE A 128 -6.56 3.67 8.64
C PHE A 128 -5.94 4.87 7.91
N THR A 129 -5.86 4.78 6.58
CA THR A 129 -5.33 5.81 5.66
C THR A 129 -6.05 7.15 5.76
N GLU A 130 -7.38 7.17 5.73
CA GLU A 130 -8.16 8.43 5.73
C GLU A 130 -8.09 9.17 7.06
N SER A 131 -7.95 8.45 8.17
CA SER A 131 -7.87 9.04 9.51
C SER A 131 -6.47 9.58 9.87
N VAL A 132 -5.41 9.06 9.24
CA VAL A 132 -4.03 9.52 9.39
C VAL A 132 -3.77 10.81 8.60
N THR A 133 -4.36 10.95 7.40
CA THR A 133 -4.20 12.15 6.56
C THR A 133 -5.06 13.34 6.96
N THR A 134 -6.07 13.17 7.81
CA THR A 134 -7.03 14.24 8.18
C THR A 134 -6.70 14.98 9.47
N LYS A 135 -5.70 14.55 10.25
CA LYS A 135 -5.39 15.15 11.57
C LYS A 135 -3.90 15.30 11.87
N GLY A 136 -3.09 15.60 10.86
CA GLY A 136 -1.65 15.79 11.05
C GLY A 136 -1.20 17.12 10.50
N GLU A 137 -1.44 18.22 11.23
CA GLU A 137 -0.53 19.39 11.28
C GLU A 137 -0.97 20.52 12.25
N GLU A 138 -2.22 20.54 12.77
CA GLU A 138 -2.68 21.71 13.54
C GLU A 138 -2.59 21.64 15.07
N ASN A 139 -2.10 20.56 15.69
CA ASN A 139 -1.88 20.54 17.15
C ASN A 139 -0.50 19.98 17.52
N ALA A 140 0.54 20.58 16.95
CA ALA A 140 1.92 20.44 17.44
C ALA A 140 2.23 21.34 18.65
N GLY A 141 1.20 21.91 19.30
CA GLY A 141 1.32 22.69 20.53
C GLY A 141 0.40 22.13 21.60
N GLU A 142 0.97 21.87 22.78
CA GLU A 142 0.28 21.54 24.04
C GLU A 142 -0.51 20.22 24.08
N LEU A 143 0.21 19.13 24.39
CA LEU A 143 -0.10 18.17 25.46
C LEU A 143 1.00 17.10 25.50
N SER A 144 1.77 17.08 26.57
CA SER A 144 2.98 16.24 26.78
C SER A 144 2.73 14.72 26.75
N TYR A 145 1.47 14.26 26.62
CA TYR A 145 1.10 12.85 26.43
C TYR A 145 -0.16 12.78 25.55
N GLY A 146 0.00 13.08 24.25
CA GLY A 146 -1.08 13.20 23.25
C GLY A 146 -1.58 11.88 22.69
N GLY A 147 -2.79 11.46 23.10
CA GLY A 147 -3.50 10.28 22.59
C GLY A 147 -4.29 10.55 21.30
N GLY A 148 -3.58 10.62 20.16
CA GLY A 148 -4.19 10.66 18.82
C GLY A 148 -3.92 9.40 17.99
N ILE A 149 -4.61 9.26 16.85
CA ILE A 149 -4.42 8.14 15.90
C ILE A 149 -2.97 8.08 15.40
N LEU A 150 -2.35 9.23 15.14
CA LEU A 150 -0.93 9.31 14.75
C LEU A 150 0.01 8.72 15.80
N ASN A 151 -0.31 8.90 17.09
CA ASN A 151 0.49 8.33 18.17
C ASN A 151 0.28 6.81 18.28
N ALA A 152 -0.93 6.32 18.01
CA ALA A 152 -1.18 4.88 17.91
C ALA A 152 -0.43 4.23 16.73
N CYS A 153 -0.39 4.90 15.56
CA CYS A 153 0.42 4.45 14.43
C CYS A 153 1.89 4.33 14.80
N LYS A 154 2.40 5.34 15.52
CA LYS A 154 3.77 5.34 16.00
C LYS A 154 4.03 4.18 16.95
N VAL A 155 3.23 4.00 18.00
CA VAL A 155 3.43 2.88 18.94
C VAL A 155 3.36 1.51 18.24
N LEU A 156 2.45 1.34 17.28
CA LEU A 156 2.35 0.10 16.51
C LEU A 156 3.58 -0.16 15.64
N ALA A 157 4.12 0.88 15.00
CA ALA A 157 5.39 0.80 14.27
C ALA A 157 6.56 0.48 15.22
N ASP A 158 6.63 1.21 16.34
CA ASP A 158 7.67 1.05 17.35
C ASP A 158 7.73 -0.40 17.87
N ILE A 159 6.60 -1.11 17.98
CA ILE A 159 6.55 -2.54 18.38
C ILE A 159 7.29 -3.42 17.36
N VAL A 160 7.05 -3.19 16.06
CA VAL A 160 7.70 -3.99 15.01
C VAL A 160 9.20 -3.72 15.00
N GLU A 161 9.58 -2.45 15.08
CA GLU A 161 10.97 -2.02 15.14
C GLU A 161 11.66 -2.57 16.39
N SER A 162 11.04 -2.46 17.57
CA SER A 162 11.65 -2.97 18.80
C SER A 162 11.81 -4.49 18.80
N MET A 163 10.87 -5.24 18.24
CA MET A 163 11.01 -6.68 18.07
C MET A 163 12.16 -7.00 17.10
N ALA A 164 12.31 -6.24 16.01
CA ALA A 164 13.41 -6.41 15.07
C ALA A 164 14.76 -6.07 15.71
N GLY A 165 14.82 -5.00 16.52
CA GLY A 165 16.00 -4.64 17.29
C GLY A 165 16.38 -5.72 18.32
N ALA A 166 15.39 -6.35 18.96
CA ALA A 166 15.61 -7.48 19.85
C ALA A 166 16.23 -8.67 19.12
N VAL A 167 15.65 -9.08 17.98
CA VAL A 167 16.21 -10.16 17.15
C VAL A 167 17.62 -9.81 16.67
N TYR A 168 17.83 -8.58 16.19
CA TYR A 168 19.12 -8.13 15.68
C TYR A 168 20.23 -8.18 16.73
N ILE A 169 19.94 -7.84 17.98
CA ILE A 169 20.90 -7.95 19.08
C ILE A 169 21.10 -9.43 19.46
N ASP A 170 20.02 -10.20 19.57
CA ASP A 170 20.04 -11.60 19.99
C ASP A 170 20.80 -12.51 18.99
N CYS A 171 20.72 -12.21 17.69
CA CYS A 171 21.47 -12.90 16.63
C CYS A 171 22.89 -12.33 16.41
N ASN A 172 23.39 -11.50 17.32
CA ASN A 172 24.72 -10.85 17.22
C ASN A 172 24.90 -10.05 15.92
N PHE A 173 23.92 -9.20 15.63
CA PHE A 173 23.92 -8.25 14.51
C PHE A 173 23.92 -8.91 13.11
N ASP A 174 23.28 -10.07 12.97
CA ASP A 174 23.06 -10.72 11.68
C ASP A 174 21.79 -10.20 10.98
N LEU A 175 21.99 -9.39 9.93
CA LEU A 175 20.90 -8.82 9.13
C LEU A 175 20.10 -9.85 8.33
N GLU A 176 20.70 -10.97 7.93
CA GLU A 176 19.96 -12.00 7.17
C GLU A 176 18.92 -12.66 8.08
N VAL A 177 19.29 -12.97 9.31
CA VAL A 177 18.38 -13.52 10.31
C VAL A 177 17.22 -12.56 10.59
N VAL A 178 17.51 -11.26 10.74
CA VAL A 178 16.46 -10.23 10.89
C VAL A 178 15.53 -10.21 9.68
N TRP A 179 16.10 -10.25 8.47
CA TRP A 179 15.31 -10.22 7.24
C TRP A 179 14.42 -11.45 7.08
N GLU A 180 14.95 -12.65 7.28
CA GLU A 180 14.18 -13.91 7.19
C GLU A 180 13.04 -13.95 8.22
N THR A 181 13.31 -13.42 9.42
CA THR A 181 12.35 -13.35 10.51
C THR A 181 11.22 -12.35 10.22
N PHE A 182 11.55 -11.16 9.72
CA PHE A 182 10.57 -10.07 9.54
C PHE A 182 9.94 -10.01 8.15
N ARG A 183 10.49 -10.66 7.13
CA ARG A 183 9.90 -10.70 5.78
C ARG A 183 8.42 -11.12 5.83
N LYS A 184 8.10 -12.19 6.58
CA LYS A 184 6.75 -12.73 6.73
C LYS A 184 5.77 -11.75 7.39
N ILE A 185 6.27 -10.91 8.29
CA ILE A 185 5.48 -9.88 8.99
C ILE A 185 5.24 -8.67 8.07
N LEU A 186 6.22 -8.33 7.23
CA LEU A 186 6.17 -7.18 6.34
C LEU A 186 5.42 -7.47 5.03
N GLU A 187 5.12 -8.73 4.73
CA GLU A 187 4.36 -9.12 3.54
C GLU A 187 2.97 -8.45 3.48
N PRO A 188 2.50 -8.04 2.28
CA PRO A 188 3.21 -8.10 1.00
C PRO A 188 4.31 -7.04 0.89
N ILE A 189 5.48 -7.42 0.34
CA ILE A 189 6.58 -6.49 0.06
C ILE A 189 6.29 -5.75 -1.25
N ILE A 190 6.49 -4.43 -1.23
CA ILE A 190 6.36 -3.56 -2.39
C ILE A 190 7.67 -3.65 -3.19
N ASN A 191 7.61 -4.10 -4.45
CA ASN A 191 8.71 -4.18 -5.39
C ASN A 191 8.47 -3.26 -6.59
N SER A 192 9.41 -3.16 -7.53
CA SER A 192 9.26 -2.31 -8.72
C SER A 192 8.01 -2.63 -9.55
N ASP A 193 7.60 -3.90 -9.62
CA ASP A 193 6.45 -4.35 -10.41
C ASP A 193 5.08 -3.98 -9.79
N ASN A 194 5.01 -3.92 -8.46
CA ASN A 194 3.78 -3.64 -7.72
C ASN A 194 3.80 -2.26 -7.02
N MET A 195 4.92 -1.54 -7.09
CA MET A 195 5.00 -0.17 -6.62
C MET A 195 4.24 0.70 -7.62
N PHE A 196 3.05 1.11 -7.21
CA PHE A 196 2.39 2.25 -7.83
C PHE A 196 3.33 3.44 -7.70
N GLU A 197 4.05 3.78 -8.78
CA GLU A 197 4.94 4.92 -8.79
C GLU A 197 4.19 6.14 -8.26
N HIS A 198 4.78 6.82 -7.28
CA HIS A 198 4.11 7.93 -6.60
C HIS A 198 3.67 8.97 -7.64
N PRO A 199 2.38 9.34 -7.73
CA PRO A 199 1.85 10.19 -8.80
C PRO A 199 2.63 11.48 -9.05
N VAL A 200 3.20 12.09 -8.01
CA VAL A 200 4.06 13.28 -8.16
C VAL A 200 5.34 12.96 -8.95
N SER A 201 5.97 11.82 -8.68
CA SER A 201 7.20 11.38 -9.34
C SER A 201 6.93 10.96 -10.79
N VAL A 202 5.82 10.26 -11.04
CA VAL A 202 5.38 9.91 -12.41
C VAL A 202 5.12 11.17 -13.22
N LEU A 203 4.40 12.13 -12.64
CA LEU A 203 4.08 13.39 -13.31
C LEU A 203 5.37 14.16 -13.64
N GLN A 204 6.33 14.21 -12.70
CA GLN A 204 7.62 14.85 -12.92
C GLN A 204 8.41 14.18 -14.06
N LYS A 205 8.52 12.83 -14.06
CA LYS A 205 9.19 12.08 -15.14
C LYS A 205 8.51 12.34 -16.49
N LEU A 206 7.18 12.35 -16.53
CA LEU A 206 6.40 12.58 -17.75
C LEU A 206 6.61 13.99 -18.29
N CYS A 207 6.57 15.02 -17.44
CA CYS A 207 6.84 16.40 -17.82
C CYS A 207 8.28 16.57 -18.31
N GLN A 208 9.25 15.93 -17.64
CA GLN A 208 10.64 16.00 -18.04
C GLN A 208 10.89 15.35 -19.41
N LYS A 209 10.17 14.27 -19.73
CA LYS A 209 10.28 13.56 -21.02
C LYS A 209 9.52 14.26 -22.17
N LYS A 210 8.33 14.80 -21.91
CA LYS A 210 7.41 15.28 -22.96
C LYS A 210 7.27 16.81 -23.05
N HIS A 211 7.52 17.55 -21.97
CA HIS A 211 7.30 19.01 -21.87
C HIS A 211 8.62 19.79 -21.75
N GLY A 212 9.59 19.49 -22.62
CA GLY A 212 10.83 20.25 -22.73
C GLY A 212 11.75 20.21 -21.50
N GLY A 213 11.65 19.17 -20.65
CA GLY A 213 12.54 19.00 -19.50
C GLY A 213 12.14 19.76 -18.23
N LYS A 214 10.97 20.40 -18.20
CA LYS A 214 10.52 21.22 -17.07
C LYS A 214 9.89 20.39 -15.96
N ILE A 215 10.01 20.88 -14.73
CA ILE A 215 9.49 20.25 -13.51
C ILE A 215 8.10 20.84 -13.23
N PRO A 216 7.09 20.03 -12.86
CA PRO A 216 5.76 20.53 -12.50
C PRO A 216 5.81 21.39 -11.24
N GLU A 217 5.21 22.57 -11.31
CA GLU A 217 5.09 23.51 -10.20
C GLU A 217 3.79 23.28 -9.43
N TYR A 218 3.78 23.62 -8.14
CA TYR A 218 2.61 23.43 -7.28
C TYR A 218 2.27 24.71 -6.53
N GLU A 219 1.03 25.18 -6.70
CA GLU A 219 0.45 26.23 -5.88
C GLU A 219 -0.47 25.64 -4.82
N TYR A 220 -0.44 26.22 -3.61
CA TYR A 220 -1.23 25.75 -2.48
C TYR A 220 -2.14 26.85 -1.94
N PHE A 221 -3.38 26.48 -1.62
CA PHE A 221 -4.39 27.34 -1.05
C PHE A 221 -5.00 26.65 0.17
N TRP A 222 -5.34 27.43 1.19
CA TRP A 222 -6.11 26.94 2.34
C TRP A 222 -7.55 27.38 2.19
N GLU A 223 -8.48 26.43 2.08
CA GLU A 223 -9.92 26.68 1.95
C GLU A 223 -10.64 26.13 3.18
N SER A 224 -10.93 27.03 4.13
CA SER A 224 -11.77 26.86 5.34
C SER A 224 -11.41 25.72 6.31
N SER A 225 -11.02 24.54 5.84
CA SER A 225 -10.70 23.32 6.60
C SER A 225 -9.80 22.34 5.83
N TYR A 226 -9.38 22.63 4.60
CA TYR A 226 -8.51 21.76 3.81
C TYR A 226 -7.49 22.53 2.95
N TRP A 227 -6.37 21.88 2.65
CA TRP A 227 -5.40 22.32 1.66
C TRP A 227 -5.84 21.92 0.27
N MET A 228 -5.78 22.87 -0.66
CA MET A 228 -5.94 22.67 -2.09
C MET A 228 -4.56 22.82 -2.75
N ALA A 229 -4.16 21.89 -3.61
CA ALA A 229 -2.98 21.99 -4.44
C ALA A 229 -3.39 22.05 -5.93
N LYS A 230 -2.71 22.91 -6.70
CA LYS A 230 -2.81 22.97 -8.16
C LYS A 230 -1.46 22.59 -8.75
N ALA A 231 -1.43 21.52 -9.54
CA ALA A 231 -0.27 21.10 -10.31
C ALA A 231 -0.27 21.84 -11.64
N MET A 232 0.84 22.50 -11.96
CA MET A 232 1.00 23.32 -13.15
C MET A 232 2.17 22.83 -13.99
N VAL A 233 1.97 22.77 -15.30
CA VAL A 233 2.99 22.46 -16.30
C VAL A 233 2.89 23.53 -17.37
N ASP A 234 4.01 24.18 -17.68
CA ASP A 234 4.06 25.31 -18.64
C ASP A 234 3.10 26.47 -18.33
N GLY A 235 2.81 26.72 -17.05
CA GLY A 235 1.90 27.77 -16.61
C GLY A 235 0.41 27.40 -16.73
N GLU A 236 0.09 26.19 -17.20
CA GLU A 236 -1.28 25.68 -17.26
C GLU A 236 -1.57 24.71 -16.12
N VAL A 237 -2.77 24.80 -15.55
CA VAL A 237 -3.23 23.89 -14.50
C VAL A 237 -3.60 22.54 -15.12
N VAL A 238 -2.72 21.56 -14.92
CA VAL A 238 -2.89 20.19 -15.41
C VAL A 238 -3.67 19.32 -14.43
N GLY A 239 -3.69 19.65 -13.14
CA GLY A 239 -4.51 18.93 -12.17
C GLY A 239 -4.67 19.68 -10.86
N THR A 240 -5.75 19.39 -10.14
CA THR A 240 -6.04 19.98 -8.83
C THR A 240 -6.40 18.88 -7.86
N GLY A 241 -6.12 19.07 -6.57
CA GLY A 241 -6.45 18.10 -5.54
C GLY A 241 -6.51 18.74 -4.17
N SER A 242 -7.41 18.24 -3.33
CA SER A 242 -7.59 18.73 -1.97
C SER A 242 -7.35 17.62 -0.94
N SER A 243 -6.95 18.01 0.27
CA SER A 243 -6.82 17.13 1.42
C SER A 243 -6.64 17.93 2.71
N GLY A 244 -6.73 17.29 3.88
CA GLY A 244 -6.44 17.92 5.17
C GLY A 244 -4.96 18.32 5.36
N THR A 245 -4.04 17.87 4.50
CA THR A 245 -2.60 18.19 4.57
C THR A 245 -2.03 18.59 3.20
N LYS A 246 -0.99 19.43 3.18
CA LYS A 246 -0.30 19.85 1.94
C LYS A 246 0.26 18.67 1.12
N PRO A 247 0.94 17.66 1.71
CA PRO A 247 1.49 16.53 0.95
C PRO A 247 0.40 15.68 0.28
N ALA A 248 -0.72 15.43 0.97
CA ALA A 248 -1.82 14.65 0.42
C ALA A 248 -2.59 15.44 -0.66
N ALA A 249 -2.76 16.76 -0.50
CA ALA A 249 -3.32 17.62 -1.54
C ALA A 249 -2.44 17.59 -2.80
N ARG A 250 -1.12 17.68 -2.65
CA ARG A 250 -0.14 17.57 -3.75
C ARG A 250 -0.24 16.22 -4.47
N LEU A 251 -0.32 15.13 -3.72
CA LEU A 251 -0.50 13.78 -4.25
C LEU A 251 -1.77 13.67 -5.09
N ASN A 252 -2.89 14.18 -4.58
CA ASN A 252 -4.18 14.17 -5.27
C ASN A 252 -4.14 15.03 -6.54
N ALA A 253 -3.52 16.20 -6.49
CA ALA A 253 -3.34 17.07 -7.64
C ALA A 253 -2.50 16.39 -8.74
N ALA A 254 -1.42 15.71 -8.35
CA ALA A 254 -0.59 14.98 -9.29
C ALA A 254 -1.30 13.77 -9.91
N ARG A 255 -2.09 13.02 -9.11
CA ARG A 255 -2.90 11.90 -9.62
C ARG A 255 -3.94 12.39 -10.63
N ASN A 256 -4.62 13.49 -10.33
CA ASN A 256 -5.59 14.09 -11.24
C ASN A 256 -4.93 14.64 -12.52
N ALA A 257 -3.72 15.19 -12.40
CA ALA A 257 -2.94 15.62 -13.56
C ALA A 257 -2.55 14.45 -14.47
N LEU A 258 -2.06 13.34 -13.89
CA LEU A 258 -1.75 12.13 -14.67
C LEU A 258 -2.97 11.57 -15.37
N ARG A 259 -4.13 11.50 -14.69
CA ARG A 259 -5.37 11.06 -15.31
C ARG A 259 -5.73 11.95 -16.50
N LYS A 260 -5.70 13.28 -16.32
CA LYS A 260 -5.98 14.25 -17.39
C LYS A 260 -5.01 14.09 -18.57
N LEU A 261 -3.74 13.86 -18.31
CA LEU A 261 -2.72 13.66 -19.35
C LEU A 261 -2.87 12.31 -20.06
N CYS A 262 -3.26 11.24 -19.36
CA CYS A 262 -3.63 9.97 -19.97
C CYS A 262 -4.92 10.06 -20.81
N ASP A 263 -5.92 10.81 -20.36
CA ASP A 263 -7.18 11.02 -21.07
C ASP A 263 -6.96 11.88 -22.34
N MET A 264 -6.08 12.88 -22.28
CA MET A 264 -5.66 13.65 -23.45
C MET A 264 -4.87 12.80 -24.46
N GLU A 265 -4.10 11.82 -23.99
CA GLU A 265 -3.44 10.83 -24.86
C GLU A 265 -4.45 9.87 -25.50
N ALA A 266 -5.57 9.56 -24.85
CA ALA A 266 -6.67 8.79 -25.46
C ALA A 266 -7.39 9.57 -26.57
N ASP A 267 -7.53 10.89 -26.44
CA ASP A 267 -8.13 11.74 -27.47
C ASP A 267 -7.21 11.94 -28.69
N VAL A 268 -5.88 11.94 -28.51
CA VAL A 268 -4.91 12.00 -29.62
C VAL A 268 -4.67 10.61 -30.24
N ALA A 269 -4.76 9.53 -29.45
CA ALA A 269 -4.70 8.14 -29.89
C ALA A 269 -5.97 7.67 -30.63
N SER A 270 -7.02 8.50 -30.70
CA SER A 270 -8.15 8.29 -31.63
C SER A 270 -7.75 8.31 -33.12
N THR A 271 -6.47 8.53 -33.42
CA THR A 271 -5.88 8.41 -34.76
C THR A 271 -4.80 7.33 -34.93
N ALA A 272 -4.52 6.49 -33.92
CA ALA A 272 -3.55 5.39 -34.12
C ALA A 272 -3.91 4.12 -33.33
N GLU A 273 -4.02 3.03 -34.10
CA GLU A 273 -4.26 1.64 -33.74
C GLU A 273 -3.51 1.15 -32.47
N ASP A 274 -4.20 0.50 -31.53
CA ASP A 274 -3.58 -0.57 -30.73
C ASP A 274 -4.59 -1.71 -30.42
N ASP A 275 -4.09 -2.92 -30.58
CA ASP A 275 -4.78 -4.06 -31.14
C ASP A 275 -4.67 -5.26 -30.18
N GLY A 276 -5.40 -5.23 -29.05
CA GLY A 276 -5.68 -6.43 -28.25
C GLY A 276 -5.54 -6.38 -26.72
N GLU A 277 -5.33 -5.22 -26.11
CA GLU A 277 -5.06 -5.13 -24.66
C GLU A 277 -6.21 -5.62 -23.77
N ALA A 278 -7.46 -5.24 -24.09
CA ALA A 278 -8.63 -5.62 -23.28
C ALA A 278 -8.93 -7.12 -23.39
N LYS A 279 -8.76 -7.70 -24.58
CA LYS A 279 -8.90 -9.13 -24.80
C LYS A 279 -7.91 -9.92 -23.96
N HIS A 280 -6.64 -9.53 -23.92
CA HIS A 280 -5.62 -10.18 -23.11
C HIS A 280 -5.91 -10.09 -21.60
N LYS A 281 -6.30 -8.90 -21.11
CA LYS A 281 -6.71 -8.69 -19.70
C LYS A 281 -7.88 -9.60 -19.30
N LEU A 282 -8.84 -9.82 -20.19
CA LEU A 282 -9.98 -10.69 -19.92
C LEU A 282 -9.59 -12.17 -19.79
N TYR A 283 -8.64 -12.65 -20.62
CA TYR A 283 -8.10 -14.02 -20.47
C TYR A 283 -7.40 -14.21 -19.12
N MET A 284 -6.53 -13.27 -18.74
CA MET A 284 -5.81 -13.31 -17.46
C MET A 284 -6.77 -13.33 -16.26
N LEU A 285 -7.87 -12.58 -16.34
CA LEU A 285 -8.89 -12.55 -15.30
C LEU A 285 -9.64 -13.89 -15.18
N CYS A 286 -9.97 -14.52 -16.30
CA CYS A 286 -10.63 -15.84 -16.29
C CYS A 286 -9.72 -16.92 -15.68
N ASP A 287 -8.42 -16.89 -16.02
CA ASP A 287 -7.44 -17.82 -15.46
C ASP A 287 -7.27 -17.62 -13.94
N LYS A 288 -7.22 -16.35 -13.49
CA LYS A 288 -7.11 -16.01 -12.05
C LYS A 288 -8.31 -16.51 -11.23
N ASN A 289 -9.52 -16.43 -11.79
CA ASN A 289 -10.75 -16.80 -11.10
C ASN A 289 -11.22 -18.24 -11.38
N VAL A 290 -10.44 -19.01 -12.15
CA VAL A 290 -10.75 -20.39 -12.57
C VAL A 290 -12.12 -20.46 -13.27
N TRP A 291 -12.37 -19.53 -14.19
CA TRP A 291 -13.54 -19.51 -15.05
C TRP A 291 -13.24 -20.15 -16.40
N ASP A 292 -14.29 -20.53 -17.14
CA ASP A 292 -14.12 -20.99 -18.52
C ASP A 292 -13.56 -19.85 -19.38
N LYS A 293 -12.78 -20.21 -20.41
CA LYS A 293 -12.18 -19.22 -21.33
C LYS A 293 -13.25 -18.39 -22.04
N PRO A 294 -13.02 -17.08 -22.27
CA PRO A 294 -13.96 -16.22 -22.96
C PRO A 294 -14.16 -16.66 -24.40
N ILE A 295 -15.42 -16.77 -24.82
CA ILE A 295 -15.84 -17.16 -26.17
C ILE A 295 -16.35 -15.93 -26.90
N PHE A 296 -15.71 -15.58 -28.01
CA PHE A 296 -16.08 -14.44 -28.84
C PHE A 296 -16.88 -14.88 -30.07
N LYS A 297 -17.87 -14.08 -30.46
CA LYS A 297 -18.68 -14.33 -31.65
C LYS A 297 -19.03 -13.02 -32.33
N ILE A 298 -18.87 -12.97 -33.65
CA ILE A 298 -19.35 -11.84 -34.46
C ILE A 298 -20.87 -11.97 -34.60
N GLU A 299 -21.61 -11.00 -34.06
CA GLU A 299 -23.08 -10.97 -34.09
C GLU A 299 -23.61 -10.20 -35.30
N LYS A 300 -22.90 -9.16 -35.75
CA LYS A 300 -23.30 -8.33 -36.90
C LYS A 300 -22.11 -8.02 -37.79
N GLU A 301 -22.36 -8.06 -39.09
CA GLU A 301 -21.41 -7.68 -40.14
C GLU A 301 -22.20 -6.82 -41.15
N GLU A 302 -22.12 -5.50 -41.00
CA GLU A 302 -22.96 -4.53 -41.70
C GLU A 302 -22.12 -3.53 -42.50
N GLY A 303 -22.70 -2.91 -43.52
CA GLY A 303 -22.03 -1.91 -44.35
C GLY A 303 -21.46 -2.42 -45.69
N PRO A 304 -21.05 -1.48 -46.57
CA PRO A 304 -20.54 -1.79 -47.90
C PRO A 304 -19.17 -2.47 -47.84
N ALA A 305 -18.80 -3.25 -48.87
CA ALA A 305 -17.58 -4.06 -48.88
C ALA A 305 -16.27 -3.30 -48.58
N HIS A 306 -16.23 -1.99 -48.86
CA HIS A 306 -15.07 -1.12 -48.62
C HIS A 306 -15.07 -0.45 -47.23
N ARG A 307 -16.13 -0.62 -46.43
CA ARG A 307 -16.26 -0.05 -45.08
C ARG A 307 -17.23 -0.89 -44.25
N ARG A 308 -16.81 -2.12 -43.99
CA ARG A 308 -17.61 -3.11 -43.27
C ARG A 308 -17.34 -2.98 -41.78
N GLU A 309 -18.41 -2.94 -41.00
CA GLU A 309 -18.37 -2.86 -39.55
C GLU A 309 -18.77 -4.20 -38.96
N PHE A 310 -18.03 -4.61 -37.93
CA PHE A 310 -18.19 -5.86 -37.21
C PHE A 310 -18.55 -5.55 -35.77
N THR A 311 -19.58 -6.19 -35.25
CA THR A 311 -19.93 -6.16 -33.83
C THR A 311 -19.73 -7.54 -33.26
N SER A 312 -18.93 -7.64 -32.20
CA SER A 312 -18.67 -8.90 -31.49
C SER A 312 -19.35 -8.92 -30.13
N SER A 313 -19.79 -10.10 -29.72
CA SER A 313 -20.14 -10.43 -28.35
C SER A 313 -19.04 -11.28 -27.72
N VAL A 314 -18.97 -11.29 -26.39
CA VAL A 314 -18.12 -12.18 -25.59
C VAL A 314 -18.96 -12.82 -24.49
N HIS A 315 -18.74 -14.12 -24.26
CA HIS A 315 -19.43 -14.92 -23.25
C HIS A 315 -18.41 -15.62 -22.35
N ILE A 316 -18.61 -15.57 -21.04
CA ILE A 316 -17.81 -16.26 -20.03
C ILE A 316 -18.75 -17.06 -19.14
N LYS A 317 -18.44 -18.34 -18.96
CA LYS A 317 -19.17 -19.20 -18.03
C LYS A 317 -18.43 -19.25 -16.70
N THR A 318 -19.08 -18.73 -15.65
CA THR A 318 -18.62 -18.89 -14.27
C THR A 318 -19.30 -20.11 -13.64
N LYS A 319 -19.00 -20.40 -12.36
CA LYS A 319 -19.57 -21.56 -11.65
C LYS A 319 -21.10 -21.49 -11.51
N ASP A 320 -21.65 -20.28 -11.45
CA ASP A 320 -23.05 -20.05 -11.10
C ASP A 320 -23.85 -19.35 -12.23
N VAL A 321 -23.19 -18.58 -13.11
CA VAL A 321 -23.86 -17.74 -14.13
C VAL A 321 -23.04 -17.66 -15.43
N ILE A 322 -23.71 -17.52 -16.58
CA ILE A 322 -23.08 -17.14 -17.85
C ILE A 322 -23.22 -15.62 -18.01
N ILE A 323 -22.10 -14.94 -18.13
CA ILE A 323 -22.05 -13.48 -18.29
C ILE A 323 -21.71 -13.19 -19.75
N SER A 324 -22.42 -12.24 -20.37
CA SER A 324 -22.24 -11.86 -21.76
C SER A 324 -22.22 -10.35 -21.95
N ALA A 325 -21.35 -9.85 -22.82
CA ALA A 325 -21.28 -8.44 -23.18
C ALA A 325 -21.13 -8.27 -24.69
N CYS A 326 -21.69 -7.17 -25.22
CA CYS A 326 -21.61 -6.82 -26.64
C CYS A 326 -20.75 -5.57 -26.80
N GLY A 327 -19.75 -5.63 -27.69
CA GLY A 327 -18.87 -4.52 -27.99
C GLY A 327 -19.49 -3.52 -28.95
N GLU A 328 -18.79 -2.41 -29.16
CA GLU A 328 -19.15 -1.44 -30.19
C GLU A 328 -18.76 -1.94 -31.60
N PRO A 329 -19.43 -1.47 -32.67
CA PRO A 329 -19.02 -1.75 -34.05
C PRO A 329 -17.59 -1.25 -34.34
N LYS A 330 -16.76 -2.10 -34.95
CA LYS A 330 -15.38 -1.77 -35.38
C LYS A 330 -15.11 -2.24 -36.81
N LEU A 331 -14.09 -1.66 -37.44
CA LEU A 331 -13.77 -1.95 -38.85
C LEU A 331 -13.01 -3.27 -39.04
N ARG A 332 -12.44 -3.84 -37.98
CA ARG A 332 -11.80 -5.16 -37.99
C ARG A 332 -12.43 -6.10 -36.97
N LYS A 333 -12.53 -7.39 -37.31
CA LYS A 333 -13.08 -8.43 -36.41
C LYS A 333 -12.32 -8.48 -35.07
N LYS A 334 -10.99 -8.38 -35.10
CA LYS A 334 -10.14 -8.41 -33.90
C LYS A 334 -10.42 -7.22 -32.96
N GLU A 335 -10.67 -6.04 -33.52
CA GLU A 335 -11.01 -4.83 -32.76
C GLU A 335 -12.42 -4.93 -32.16
N ALA A 336 -13.37 -5.51 -32.90
CA ALA A 336 -14.72 -5.74 -32.41
C ALA A 336 -14.72 -6.70 -31.20
N GLU A 337 -13.91 -7.76 -31.25
CA GLU A 337 -13.69 -8.67 -30.12
C GLU A 337 -13.04 -7.96 -28.93
N ASN A 338 -12.03 -7.12 -29.18
CA ASN A 338 -11.37 -6.34 -28.13
C ASN A 338 -12.33 -5.33 -27.47
N SER A 339 -13.22 -4.72 -28.26
CA SER A 339 -14.27 -3.83 -27.75
C SER A 339 -15.26 -4.60 -26.87
N ALA A 340 -15.68 -5.80 -27.28
CA ALA A 340 -16.54 -6.65 -26.45
C ALA A 340 -15.88 -7.04 -25.12
N ALA A 341 -14.57 -7.33 -25.15
CA ALA A 341 -13.79 -7.62 -23.95
C ALA A 341 -13.69 -6.41 -23.02
N PHE A 342 -13.53 -5.20 -23.56
CA PHE A 342 -13.46 -3.96 -22.77
C PHE A 342 -14.80 -3.66 -22.06
N ILE A 343 -15.92 -3.83 -22.75
CA ILE A 343 -17.24 -3.64 -22.14
C ILE A 343 -17.46 -4.67 -21.02
N MET A 344 -17.14 -5.95 -21.26
CA MET A 344 -17.23 -7.00 -20.23
C MET A 344 -16.44 -6.64 -18.95
N LEU A 345 -15.23 -6.11 -19.10
CA LEU A 345 -14.37 -5.72 -17.98
C LEU A 345 -14.90 -4.48 -17.23
N SER A 346 -15.54 -3.54 -17.93
CA SER A 346 -15.95 -2.26 -17.34
C SER A 346 -17.34 -2.31 -16.69
N THR A 347 -18.28 -3.11 -17.21
CA THR A 347 -19.69 -3.05 -16.76
C THR A 347 -20.15 -4.28 -15.97
N GLU A 348 -19.80 -5.49 -16.37
CA GLU A 348 -20.39 -6.72 -15.80
C GLU A 348 -19.52 -7.36 -14.71
N LEU A 349 -18.20 -7.17 -14.79
CA LEU A 349 -17.23 -7.77 -13.86
C LEU A 349 -16.73 -6.81 -12.77
N SER A 350 -17.13 -5.54 -12.82
CA SER A 350 -16.80 -4.53 -11.81
C SER A 350 -17.56 -4.72 -10.48
N GLY A 351 -18.49 -5.68 -10.42
CA GLY A 351 -19.24 -6.07 -9.23
C GLY A 351 -18.84 -7.40 -8.57
N PHE A 352 -17.81 -8.08 -9.06
CA PHE A 352 -17.33 -9.38 -8.54
C PHE A 352 -16.06 -9.28 -7.69
#